data_AF-A0A8J7EAQ2-F1
#
_entry.id   AF-A0A8J7EAQ2-F1
#
_cell.length_a   1.000
_cell.length_b   1.000
_cell.length_c   1.000
_cell.angle_alpha   90.00
_cell.angle_beta   90.00
_cell.angle_gamma   90.00
#
_symmetry.space_group_name_H-M   'P 1'
#
loop_
_entity.id
_entity.type
_entity.pdbx_description
1 polymer ?
#
loop_
_entity_poly.entity_id
_entity_poly.type
_entity_poly.pdbx_seq_one_letter_code
_entity_poly.pdbx_strand_id
1 'polypeptide(L)' 'MSKLTAKDVHQPIDTAPQEVRQIIQQVLEIEKDRLDRNERGLVNADILRIVKEAVQ' A
#
# COMPACT_ATOMS: atom_id res chain seq x y z
N MET A 1 -4.16 10.31 22.86
CA MET A 1 -3.83 9.39 21.76
C MET A 1 -2.32 9.27 21.68
N SER A 2 -1.79 8.06 21.72
CA SER A 2 -0.36 7.81 21.55
C SER A 2 0.08 8.24 20.16
N LYS A 3 1.22 8.92 20.07
CA LYS A 3 1.77 9.44 18.81
C LYS A 3 2.36 8.27 18.02
N LEU A 4 1.82 7.99 16.84
CA LEU A 4 2.38 7.02 15.90
C LEU A 4 3.83 7.42 15.56
N THR A 5 4.74 6.48 15.68
CA THR A 5 6.14 6.61 15.29
C THR A 5 6.36 6.01 13.89
N ALA A 6 7.48 6.33 13.24
CA ALA A 6 7.81 5.72 11.95
C ALA A 6 7.83 4.19 12.02
N LYS A 7 8.28 3.61 13.15
CA LYS A 7 8.26 2.15 13.34
C LYS A 7 6.85 1.56 13.27
N ASP A 8 5.85 2.28 13.77
CA ASP A 8 4.46 1.81 13.77
C ASP A 8 3.88 1.79 12.35
N VAL A 9 4.38 2.65 11.45
CA VAL A 9 4.00 2.68 10.04
C VAL A 9 4.68 1.54 9.25
N HIS A 10 5.90 1.16 9.64
CA HIS A 10 6.66 0.09 8.98
C HIS A 10 6.30 -1.32 9.47
N GLN A 11 5.75 -1.47 10.67
CA GLN A 11 5.34 -2.77 11.23
C GLN A 11 4.53 -3.64 10.24
N PRO A 12 3.48 -3.13 9.56
CA PRO A 12 2.73 -3.90 8.57
C PRO A 12 3.55 -4.33 7.36
N ILE A 13 4.58 -3.57 6.98
CA ILE A 13 5.48 -3.92 5.88
C ILE A 13 6.41 -5.07 6.30
N ASP A 14 6.88 -5.03 7.55
CA ASP A 14 7.88 -5.98 8.04
C ASP A 14 7.26 -7.30 8.50
N THR A 15 6.08 -7.24 9.14
CA THR A 15 5.51 -8.38 9.88
C THR A 15 4.25 -9.00 9.26
N ALA A 16 3.64 -8.36 8.27
CA ALA A 16 2.40 -8.90 7.71
C ALA A 16 2.64 -10.20 6.92
N PRO A 17 1.59 -11.04 6.77
CA PRO A 17 1.64 -12.19 5.88
C PRO A 17 2.07 -11.83 4.46
N GLN A 18 2.62 -12.80 3.73
CA GLN A 18 3.19 -12.56 2.40
C GLN A 18 2.21 -11.86 1.44
N GLU A 19 0.96 -12.32 1.39
CA GLU A 19 -0.10 -11.73 0.56
C GLU A 19 -0.34 -10.25 0.90
N VAL A 20 -0.37 -9.92 2.19
CA VAL A 20 -0.56 -8.54 2.66
C VAL A 20 0.66 -7.67 2.34
N ARG A 21 1.88 -8.19 2.47
CA ARG A 21 3.10 -7.47 2.07
C ARG A 21 3.13 -7.19 0.56
N GLN A 22 2.69 -8.15 -0.25
CA GLN A 22 2.57 -7.97 -1.70
C GLN A 22 1.56 -6.87 -2.06
N ILE A 23 0.42 -6.81 -1.36
CA ILE A 23 -0.55 -5.72 -1.53
C ILE A 23 0.08 -4.37 -1.18
N ILE A 24 0.72 -4.26 -0.01
CA ILE A 24 1.34 -3.01 0.44
C ILE A 24 2.40 -2.53 -0.55
N GLN A 25 3.27 -3.43 -1.03
CA GLN A 25 4.32 -3.09 -1.99
C GLN A 25 3.74 -2.58 -3.31
N GLN A 26 2.72 -3.25 -3.87
CA GLN A 26 2.08 -2.83 -5.12
C GLN A 26 1.40 -1.45 -4.98
N VAL A 27 0.77 -1.18 -3.83
CA VAL A 27 0.17 0.14 -3.57
C VAL A 27 1.25 1.22 -3.50
N LEU A 28 2.37 0.97 -2.81
CA LEU A 28 3.48 1.93 -2.71
C LEU A 28 4.10 2.25 -4.08
N GLU A 29 4.22 1.26 -4.97
CA GLU A 29 4.72 1.47 -6.33
C GLU A 29 3.78 2.36 -7.15
N ILE A 30 2.47 2.10 -7.11
CA ILE A 30 1.47 2.93 -7.81
C ILE A 30 1.46 4.36 -7.27
N GLU A 31 1.49 4.53 -5.96
CA GLU A 31 1.49 5.86 -5.33
C GLU A 31 2.76 6.65 -5.67
N LYS A 32 3.93 5.99 -5.69
CA LYS A 32 5.19 6.62 -6.11
C LYS A 32 5.11 7.10 -7.56
N ASP A 33 4.62 6.25 -8.45
CA ASP A 33 4.45 6.53 -9.87
C ASP A 33 3.44 7.67 -10.14
N ARG A 34 2.47 7.86 -9.25
CA ARG A 34 1.48 8.94 -9.33
C ARG A 34 1.97 10.25 -8.74
N LEU A 35 2.69 10.20 -7.62
CA LEU A 35 3.36 11.36 -7.05
C LEU A 35 4.31 11.98 -8.08
N ASP A 36 5.04 11.15 -8.83
CA ASP A 36 5.91 11.59 -9.92
C ASP A 36 5.12 12.29 -11.05
N ARG A 37 3.91 11.80 -11.36
CA ARG A 37 3.03 12.34 -12.41
C ARG A 37 2.09 13.47 -11.95
N ASN A 38 2.05 13.77 -10.65
CA ASN A 38 1.12 14.73 -10.02
C ASN A 38 -0.36 14.45 -10.34
N GLU A 39 -0.71 13.18 -10.60
CA GLU A 39 -2.05 12.73 -10.96
C GLU A 39 -2.84 12.32 -9.70
N ARG A 40 -4.00 12.95 -9.46
CA ARG A 40 -4.90 12.64 -8.34
C ARG A 40 -5.95 11.57 -8.69
N GLY A 41 -5.58 10.55 -9.46
CA GLY A 41 -6.50 9.53 -10.00
C GLY A 41 -7.17 8.61 -8.97
N LEU A 42 -8.03 7.70 -9.43
CA LEU A 42 -8.85 6.75 -8.65
C LEU A 42 -8.03 5.66 -7.92
N VAL A 43 -7.26 6.02 -6.89
CA VAL A 43 -6.38 5.05 -6.20
C VAL A 43 -7.16 3.91 -5.56
N ASN A 44 -8.39 4.19 -5.16
CA ASN A 44 -9.30 3.18 -4.61
C ASN A 44 -9.61 2.05 -5.60
N ALA A 45 -9.66 2.34 -6.91
CA ALA A 45 -9.89 1.31 -7.93
C ALA A 45 -8.65 0.41 -8.10
N ASP A 46 -7.46 1.00 -8.06
CA ASP A 46 -6.19 0.28 -8.15
C ASP A 46 -5.95 -0.60 -6.92
N ILE A 47 -6.20 -0.07 -5.72
CA ILE A 47 -6.14 -0.84 -4.46
C ILE A 47 -7.11 -2.02 -4.51
N LEU A 48 -8.35 -1.79 -4.96
CA LEU A 48 -9.36 -2.85 -5.04
C LEU A 48 -8.95 -3.97 -6.02
N ARG A 49 -8.28 -3.63 -7.13
CA ARG A 49 -7.72 -4.60 -8.07
C ARG A 49 -6.59 -5.41 -7.43
N ILE A 50 -5.63 -4.73 -6.80
CA ILE A 50 -4.47 -5.36 -6.13
C ILE A 50 -4.95 -6.37 -5.06
N VAL A 51 -5.91 -5.98 -4.22
CA VAL A 51 -6.45 -6.87 -3.18
C VAL A 51 -7.11 -8.11 -3.78
N LYS A 52 -7.86 -7.96 -4.88
CA LYS A 52 -8.50 -9.10 -5.57
C LYS A 52 -7.49 -10.07 -6.19
N GLU A 53 -6.38 -9.55 -6.71
CA GLU A 53 -5.31 -10.37 -7.30
C GLU A 53 -4.52 -11.15 -6.24
N ALA A 54 -4.32 -10.57 -5.05
CA ALA A 54 -3.53 -11.18 -3.98
C ALA A 54 -4.29 -12.21 -3.12
N VAL A 55 -5.62 -12.21 -3.14
CA VAL A 55 -6.49 -13.03 -2.25
C VAL A 55 -7.24 -14.13 -3.02
N GLN A 56 -6.86 -14.43 -4.27
CA GLN A 56 -7.51 -15.48 -5.08
C GLN A 56 -7.48 -16.87 -4.43
#